data_AF-A0A3B8NEX7-F1
#
_entry.id   AF-A0A3B8NEX7-F1
#
_cell.length_a   1.000
_cell.length_b   1.000
_cell.length_c   1.000
_cell.angle_alpha   90.00
_cell.angle_beta   90.00
_cell.angle_gamma   90.00
#
_symmetry.space_group_name_H-M   'P 1'
#
loop_
_entity.id
_entity.type
_entity.pdbx_description
1 polymer ?
#
loop_
_entity_poly.entity_id
_entity_poly.type
_entity_poly.pdbx_seq_one_letter_code
_entity_poly.pdbx_strand_id
1 'polypeptide(L)'
;MTLIMGPKRMTRALRAGDGFLSQSSKRILFGMKKNISEKGTLEVIWPGGQKETFEDIVQGSVCRIVQGSGKAQKITKKERKINLQESRPEPQSQTEQARIILTQRVKAPLIEYVDFNGNLKQYDPDQDNNSPSLINLWASWCGPCVAELSEFKKYYSQIQSKELQIIALTTEFITENDSKPDLEKAKELIKKNNYPFKVGVTDAKSLRLLTLLNNQLFSRERPLPLPSSFLLDKHGNLAIIYRGPVSTDQLIKDINLLNASPRAVSEASFPFKSNDGSELFKIGPLDFAKAYQEGGYFEEALLEAQKLTNEESDEIADSNPINKAKAWIFIAAQEQSQRNWEPATVAYQKAIDLLPNQPLLKIQSGVVLWMAEKHDEANALFKGVAEAGSDNPVILDTLGKAHQQIGREQEAINFYEKAIALKPEHAPYQINLAIAHQRNNAPSEAVKIYREIIANNEPALNAKNNLAWILATDPDERIRDAKSALELSEEVNQRTGYTNFATLDTLAAAQAENGQFAKAVMTINKAIKNARATGKLKTLDKLQEKAQLYSSKSPYRSNKK
;
A
#
# COMPACT_ATOMS: atom_id res chain seq x y z
N MET A 1 16.27 34.64 -9.70
CA MET A 1 16.10 36.05 -10.07
C MET A 1 16.45 36.92 -8.88
N THR A 2 17.27 37.93 -9.10
CA THR A 2 17.79 38.85 -8.08
C THR A 2 17.42 40.26 -8.48
N LEU A 3 16.54 40.92 -7.72
CA LEU A 3 16.21 42.33 -7.91
C LEU A 3 17.14 43.19 -7.06
N ILE A 4 17.75 44.18 -7.69
CA ILE A 4 18.64 45.17 -7.09
C ILE A 4 17.97 46.54 -7.26
N MET A 5 17.67 47.22 -6.17
CA MET A 5 17.10 48.58 -6.16
C MET A 5 17.76 49.39 -5.05
N GLY A 6 18.59 50.37 -5.44
CA GLY A 6 19.45 51.09 -4.50
C GLY A 6 20.35 50.14 -3.70
N PRO A 7 20.48 50.28 -2.37
CA PRO A 7 21.29 49.37 -1.54
C PRO A 7 20.63 48.00 -1.29
N LYS A 8 19.41 47.77 -1.78
CA LYS A 8 18.64 46.56 -1.47
C LYS A 8 18.80 45.52 -2.57
N ARG A 9 19.13 44.30 -2.14
CA ARG A 9 19.21 43.10 -2.99
C ARG A 9 18.21 42.07 -2.49
N MET A 10 17.35 41.58 -3.37
CA MET A 10 16.36 40.55 -3.06
C MET A 10 16.44 39.41 -4.06
N THR A 11 16.62 38.19 -3.58
CA THR A 11 16.68 36.99 -4.44
C THR A 11 15.43 36.14 -4.26
N ARG A 12 14.88 35.66 -5.37
CA ARG A 12 13.76 34.73 -5.46
C ARG A 12 14.03 33.70 -6.55
N ALA A 13 13.65 32.45 -6.30
CA ALA A 13 13.72 31.37 -7.27
C ALA A 13 12.30 30.96 -7.67
N LEU A 14 12.13 30.61 -8.95
CA LEU A 14 10.96 29.92 -9.45
C LEU A 14 11.45 28.56 -9.95
N ARG A 15 10.88 27.49 -9.42
CA ARG A 15 11.09 26.13 -9.91
C ARG A 15 9.85 25.77 -10.74
N ALA A 16 10.04 25.46 -12.00
CA ALA A 16 8.98 24.90 -12.83
C ALA A 16 9.09 23.38 -12.74
N GLY A 17 8.01 22.70 -12.34
CA GLY A 17 7.84 21.28 -12.63
C GLY A 17 8.43 20.25 -11.66
N ASP A 18 8.61 20.54 -10.38
CA ASP A 18 8.77 19.46 -9.38
C ASP A 18 7.40 18.94 -8.93
N GLY A 19 6.79 18.07 -9.74
CA GLY A 19 5.86 17.02 -9.28
C GLY A 19 4.44 17.39 -8.81
N PHE A 20 4.07 18.67 -8.65
CA PHE A 20 2.69 19.04 -8.31
C PHE A 20 2.04 19.86 -9.45
N LEU A 21 1.08 19.24 -10.15
CA LEU A 21 0.26 19.85 -11.20
C LEU A 21 -0.55 21.08 -10.74
N SER A 22 -0.57 21.40 -9.44
CA SER A 22 -1.42 22.45 -8.88
C SER A 22 -0.74 23.78 -8.55
N GLN A 23 0.60 23.92 -8.60
CA GLN A 23 1.23 25.24 -8.38
C GLN A 23 2.56 25.43 -9.14
N SER A 24 2.48 25.98 -10.35
CA SER A 24 3.60 26.72 -10.94
C SER A 24 3.11 28.04 -11.50
N SER A 25 2.92 29.02 -10.61
CA SER A 25 2.70 30.39 -11.06
C SER A 25 3.93 30.85 -11.84
N LYS A 26 3.75 31.25 -13.11
CA LYS A 26 4.81 31.89 -13.93
C LYS A 26 5.20 33.30 -13.44
N ARG A 27 4.92 33.63 -12.17
CA ARG A 27 5.07 34.97 -11.59
C ARG A 27 5.94 34.89 -10.35
N ILE A 28 6.94 35.77 -10.27
CA ILE A 28 7.73 36.04 -9.06
C ILE A 28 7.32 37.42 -8.54
N LEU A 29 7.04 37.51 -7.24
CA LEU A 29 6.70 38.76 -6.57
C LEU A 29 7.87 39.21 -5.68
N PHE A 30 8.29 40.46 -5.85
CA PHE A 30 9.23 41.15 -4.96
C PHE A 30 8.47 42.16 -4.10
N GLY A 31 8.34 41.87 -2.81
CA GLY A 31 7.68 42.77 -1.85
C GLY A 31 8.59 43.94 -1.47
N MET A 32 8.19 45.17 -1.80
CA MET A 32 8.98 46.38 -1.57
C MET A 32 8.26 47.33 -0.59
N LYS A 33 9.02 48.05 0.26
CA LYS A 33 8.49 49.17 1.06
C LYS A 33 8.10 50.34 0.14
N LYS A 34 7.04 51.08 0.45
CA LYS A 34 6.55 52.21 -0.37
C LYS A 34 7.62 53.30 -0.57
N ASN A 35 7.57 54.01 -1.71
CA ASN A 35 8.34 55.22 -2.04
C ASN A 35 9.83 55.03 -2.38
N ILE A 36 10.18 54.03 -3.19
CA ILE A 36 11.51 53.95 -3.82
C ILE A 36 11.40 54.59 -5.21
N SER A 37 12.05 55.74 -5.39
CA SER A 37 12.07 56.49 -6.66
C SER A 37 13.14 56.02 -7.64
N GLU A 38 14.12 55.23 -7.17
CA GLU A 38 15.21 54.71 -8.00
C GLU A 38 14.74 53.57 -8.92
N LYS A 39 15.32 53.52 -10.12
CA LYS A 39 15.17 52.40 -11.04
C LYS A 39 16.04 51.23 -10.57
N GLY A 40 15.50 50.03 -10.69
CA GLY A 40 16.15 48.78 -10.34
C GLY A 40 16.67 47.99 -11.51
N THR A 41 17.52 47.04 -11.19
CA THR A 41 18.08 46.04 -12.10
C THR A 41 17.66 44.65 -11.63
N LEU A 42 17.16 43.83 -12.55
CA LEU A 42 16.80 42.44 -12.30
C LEU A 42 17.80 41.52 -12.99
N GLU A 43 18.53 40.73 -12.22
CA GLU A 43 19.41 39.67 -12.73
C GLU A 43 18.65 38.34 -12.72
N VAL A 44 18.68 37.62 -13.84
CA VAL A 44 18.07 36.30 -13.99
C VAL A 44 19.16 35.30 -14.30
N ILE A 45 19.17 34.19 -13.53
CA ILE A 45 19.96 33.00 -13.85
C ILE A 45 18.97 32.00 -14.44
N TRP A 46 19.16 31.66 -15.71
CA TRP A 46 18.30 30.73 -16.45
C TRP A 46 18.65 29.27 -16.14
N PRO A 47 17.76 28.30 -16.43
CA PRO A 47 18.02 26.88 -16.17
C PRO A 47 19.32 26.35 -16.80
N GLY A 48 19.72 26.88 -17.96
CA GLY A 48 21.00 26.57 -18.62
C GLY A 48 22.23 27.26 -18.00
N GLY A 49 22.11 27.87 -16.81
CA GLY A 49 23.20 28.56 -16.11
C GLY A 49 23.53 29.97 -16.63
N GLN A 50 23.03 30.35 -17.80
CA GLN A 50 23.24 31.68 -18.39
C GLN A 50 22.63 32.78 -17.51
N LYS A 51 23.34 33.91 -17.40
CA LYS A 51 22.90 35.09 -16.67
C LYS A 51 22.46 36.17 -17.64
N GLU A 52 21.34 36.83 -17.34
CA GLU A 52 20.82 37.95 -18.11
C GLU A 52 20.33 39.05 -17.17
N THR A 53 20.54 40.30 -17.56
CA THR A 53 20.25 41.46 -16.74
C THR A 53 19.22 42.35 -17.43
N PHE A 54 18.23 42.82 -16.66
CA PHE A 54 17.15 43.66 -17.13
C PHE A 54 17.11 44.96 -16.32
N GLU A 55 17.24 46.09 -17.00
CA GLU A 55 17.27 47.42 -16.37
C GLU A 55 15.88 48.07 -16.34
N ASP A 56 15.80 49.29 -15.79
CA ASP A 56 14.58 50.12 -15.73
C ASP A 56 13.39 49.51 -14.95
N ILE A 57 13.66 48.65 -13.97
CA ILE A 57 12.61 48.06 -13.13
C ILE A 57 12.11 49.08 -12.11
N VAL A 58 10.87 49.53 -12.24
CA VAL A 58 10.27 50.53 -11.34
C VAL A 58 9.37 49.85 -10.31
N GLN A 59 9.33 50.38 -9.08
CA GLN A 59 8.41 49.91 -8.05
C GLN A 59 6.95 49.94 -8.54
N GLY A 60 6.20 48.86 -8.26
CA GLY A 60 4.79 48.73 -8.66
C GLY A 60 4.57 48.35 -10.13
N SER A 61 5.64 48.25 -10.93
CA SER A 61 5.53 47.71 -12.28
C SER A 61 5.30 46.19 -12.27
N VAL A 62 4.56 45.72 -13.27
CA VAL A 62 4.50 44.30 -13.62
C VAL A 62 5.23 44.15 -14.95
N CYS A 63 6.24 43.29 -14.98
CA CYS A 63 7.05 43.08 -16.18
C CYS A 63 6.98 41.62 -16.62
N ARG A 64 6.92 41.40 -17.93
CA ARG A 64 7.20 40.12 -18.56
C ARG A 64 8.68 40.09 -18.89
N ILE A 65 9.36 39.04 -18.41
CA ILE A 65 10.78 38.80 -18.64
C ILE A 65 10.88 37.59 -19.58
N VAL A 66 11.58 37.77 -20.70
CA VAL A 66 11.76 36.75 -21.74
C VAL A 66 13.26 36.52 -21.91
N GLN A 67 13.70 35.26 -21.89
CA GLN A 67 15.10 34.90 -22.08
C GLN A 67 15.61 35.38 -23.45
N GLY A 68 16.76 36.04 -23.46
CA GLY A 68 17.41 36.57 -24.66
C GLY A 68 16.80 37.89 -25.18
N SER A 69 15.84 38.49 -24.47
CA SER A 69 15.24 39.76 -24.90
C SER A 69 16.05 40.99 -24.49
N GLY A 70 16.87 40.89 -23.44
CA GLY A 70 17.68 41.98 -22.90
C GLY A 70 16.89 43.17 -22.32
N LYS A 71 15.54 43.16 -22.38
CA LYS A 71 14.68 44.26 -21.90
C LYS A 71 13.43 43.73 -21.21
N ALA A 72 13.09 44.33 -20.07
CA ALA A 72 11.87 44.00 -19.36
C ALA A 72 10.64 44.60 -20.07
N GLN A 73 9.70 43.78 -20.49
CA GLN A 73 8.47 44.25 -21.12
C GLN A 73 7.44 44.60 -20.04
N LYS A 74 7.19 45.89 -19.80
CA LYS A 74 6.13 46.32 -18.88
C LYS A 74 4.76 45.88 -19.39
N ILE A 75 3.96 45.26 -18.53
CA ILE A 75 2.60 44.82 -18.84
C ILE A 75 1.59 45.51 -17.93
N THR A 76 0.46 45.92 -18.53
CA THR A 76 -0.68 46.42 -17.76
C THR A 76 -1.38 45.23 -17.11
N LYS A 77 -1.50 45.28 -15.78
CA LYS A 77 -2.29 44.28 -15.05
C LYS A 77 -3.75 44.46 -15.47
N LYS A 78 -4.27 43.52 -16.27
CA LYS A 78 -5.72 43.47 -16.54
C LYS A 78 -6.41 43.22 -15.21
N GLU A 79 -7.16 44.20 -14.71
CA GLU A 79 -8.00 43.99 -13.54
C GLU A 79 -9.06 42.96 -13.90
N ARG A 80 -8.91 41.75 -13.37
CA ARG A 80 -9.96 40.76 -13.45
C ARG A 80 -10.99 41.12 -12.39
N LYS A 81 -12.04 41.86 -12.79
CA LYS A 81 -13.25 41.98 -11.97
C LYS A 81 -13.94 40.62 -11.95
N ILE A 82 -13.56 39.77 -11.00
CA ILE A 82 -14.29 38.53 -10.74
C ILE A 82 -15.47 38.90 -9.86
N ASN A 83 -16.67 38.91 -10.43
CA ASN A 83 -17.89 39.01 -9.64
C ASN A 83 -18.22 37.60 -9.15
N LEU A 84 -17.71 37.21 -7.98
CA LEU A 84 -18.07 35.96 -7.34
C LEU A 84 -19.42 36.18 -6.66
N GLN A 85 -20.47 35.54 -7.16
CA GLN A 85 -21.72 35.44 -6.43
C GLN A 85 -21.55 34.40 -5.32
N GLU A 86 -21.87 34.77 -4.09
CA GLU A 86 -22.01 33.80 -3.01
C GLU A 86 -23.14 32.84 -3.38
N SER A 87 -22.81 31.56 -3.52
CA SER A 87 -23.80 30.49 -3.55
C SER A 87 -23.68 29.68 -2.28
N ARG A 88 -24.82 29.33 -1.68
CA ARG A 88 -24.86 28.31 -0.64
C ARG A 88 -24.99 26.97 -1.35
N PRO A 89 -24.01 26.06 -1.25
CA PRO A 89 -24.18 24.72 -1.80
C PRO A 89 -25.39 24.07 -1.11
N GLU A 90 -26.35 23.60 -1.89
CA GLU A 90 -27.45 22.78 -1.36
C GLU A 90 -26.88 21.41 -1.00
N PRO A 91 -26.89 21.01 0.28
CA PRO A 91 -26.42 19.70 0.66
C PRO A 91 -27.36 18.66 0.06
N GLN A 92 -26.82 17.81 -0.83
CA GLN A 92 -27.57 16.67 -1.34
C GLN A 92 -27.88 15.71 -0.18
N SER A 93 -29.08 15.14 -0.19
CA SER A 93 -29.45 14.07 0.74
C SER A 93 -28.46 12.91 0.62
N GLN A 94 -27.97 12.41 1.76
CA GLN A 94 -27.09 11.25 1.76
C GLN A 94 -27.85 10.04 1.21
N THR A 95 -27.25 9.36 0.24
CA THR A 95 -27.77 8.11 -0.32
C THR A 95 -26.64 7.09 -0.41
N GLU A 96 -26.97 5.82 -0.19
CA GLU A 96 -26.07 4.71 -0.50
C GLU A 96 -26.18 4.26 -1.96
N GLN A 97 -27.15 4.83 -2.69
CA GLN A 97 -27.37 4.52 -4.10
C GLN A 97 -26.41 5.31 -4.98
N ALA A 98 -25.71 4.60 -5.86
CA ALA A 98 -24.80 5.21 -6.82
C ALA A 98 -24.72 4.37 -8.09
N ARG A 99 -24.70 5.05 -9.24
CA ARG A 99 -24.34 4.48 -10.54
C ARG A 99 -22.95 5.00 -10.91
N ILE A 100 -21.95 4.15 -10.90
CA ILE A 100 -20.55 4.53 -11.05
C ILE A 100 -20.03 3.94 -12.36
N ILE A 101 -19.79 4.81 -13.35
CA ILE A 101 -19.19 4.41 -14.62
C ILE A 101 -17.68 4.47 -14.48
N LEU A 102 -17.00 3.40 -14.87
CA LEU A 102 -15.56 3.34 -14.87
C LEU A 102 -15.02 3.86 -16.20
N THR A 103 -14.26 4.95 -16.14
CA THR A 103 -13.52 5.49 -17.28
C THR A 103 -12.37 4.59 -17.70
N GLN A 104 -11.80 3.86 -16.73
CA GLN A 104 -10.88 2.77 -16.97
C GLN A 104 -11.57 1.47 -16.57
N ARG A 105 -11.83 0.61 -17.54
CA ARG A 105 -12.39 -0.70 -17.27
C ARG A 105 -11.32 -1.62 -16.72
N VAL A 106 -11.69 -2.42 -15.73
CA VAL A 106 -10.81 -3.36 -15.05
C VAL A 106 -11.34 -4.76 -15.25
N LYS A 107 -10.46 -5.74 -15.45
CA LYS A 107 -10.88 -7.13 -15.63
C LYS A 107 -11.57 -7.62 -14.36
N ALA A 108 -12.74 -8.24 -14.49
CA ALA A 108 -13.38 -8.87 -13.34
C ALA A 108 -12.59 -10.10 -12.89
N PRO A 109 -12.65 -10.48 -11.59
CA PRO A 109 -12.16 -11.77 -11.15
C PRO A 109 -13.04 -12.90 -11.67
N LEU A 110 -12.50 -14.12 -11.65
CA LEU A 110 -13.27 -15.35 -11.74
C LEU A 110 -14.26 -15.43 -10.58
N ILE A 111 -15.52 -15.80 -10.88
CA ILE A 111 -16.60 -15.88 -9.90
C ILE A 111 -17.12 -17.31 -9.87
N GLU A 112 -17.04 -17.93 -8.71
CA GLU A 112 -17.63 -19.25 -8.45
C GLU A 112 -18.97 -19.08 -7.73
N TYR A 113 -19.92 -19.94 -8.07
CA TYR A 113 -21.22 -20.00 -7.42
C TYR A 113 -21.84 -21.37 -7.55
N VAL A 114 -22.74 -21.71 -6.63
CA VAL A 114 -23.51 -22.95 -6.67
C VAL A 114 -24.92 -22.64 -7.14
N ASP A 115 -25.38 -23.31 -8.21
CA ASP A 115 -26.76 -23.15 -8.65
C ASP A 115 -27.75 -23.81 -7.66
N PHE A 116 -29.04 -23.50 -7.78
CA PHE A 116 -30.06 -24.07 -6.88
C PHE A 116 -30.35 -25.56 -7.11
N ASN A 117 -29.66 -26.21 -8.07
CA ASN A 117 -29.65 -27.66 -8.25
C ASN A 117 -28.43 -28.31 -7.56
N GLY A 118 -27.56 -27.52 -6.93
CA GLY A 118 -26.37 -28.00 -6.23
C GLY A 118 -25.12 -28.16 -7.12
N ASN A 119 -25.15 -27.70 -8.37
CA ASN A 119 -23.99 -27.79 -9.24
C ASN A 119 -23.07 -26.58 -9.03
N LEU A 120 -21.77 -26.84 -8.89
CA LEU A 120 -20.75 -25.79 -8.98
C LEU A 120 -20.75 -25.21 -10.40
N LYS A 121 -20.83 -23.90 -10.48
CA LYS A 121 -20.74 -23.10 -11.70
C LYS A 121 -19.64 -22.07 -11.53
N GLN A 122 -19.08 -21.65 -12.65
CA GLN A 122 -18.07 -20.64 -12.72
C GLN A 122 -18.48 -19.63 -13.78
N TYR A 123 -18.15 -18.36 -13.55
CA TYR A 123 -18.08 -17.34 -14.56
C TYR A 123 -16.61 -16.92 -14.69
N ASP A 124 -16.03 -17.21 -15.84
CA ASP A 124 -14.65 -16.86 -16.17
C ASP A 124 -14.66 -15.69 -17.17
N PRO A 125 -14.27 -14.48 -16.75
CA PRO A 125 -14.23 -13.31 -17.61
C PRO A 125 -13.33 -13.45 -18.84
N ASP A 126 -12.40 -14.40 -18.88
CA ASP A 126 -11.53 -14.67 -20.03
C ASP A 126 -12.14 -15.68 -21.02
N GLN A 127 -12.91 -16.66 -20.54
CA GLN A 127 -13.51 -17.70 -21.39
C GLN A 127 -14.97 -17.39 -21.78
N ASP A 128 -15.72 -16.71 -20.92
CA ASP A 128 -17.15 -16.39 -21.13
C ASP A 128 -17.35 -15.03 -21.85
N ASN A 129 -16.34 -14.57 -22.60
CA ASN A 129 -16.18 -13.19 -23.08
C ASN A 129 -16.91 -12.83 -24.41
N ASN A 130 -18.01 -13.53 -24.70
CA ASN A 130 -18.75 -13.33 -25.95
C ASN A 130 -20.03 -12.48 -25.78
N SER A 131 -20.40 -12.14 -24.54
CA SER A 131 -21.61 -11.37 -24.26
C SER A 131 -21.42 -10.49 -23.01
N PRO A 132 -22.00 -9.28 -22.98
CA PRO A 132 -21.99 -8.48 -21.77
C PRO A 132 -22.70 -9.24 -20.63
N SER A 133 -22.24 -9.05 -19.40
CA SER A 133 -22.74 -9.78 -18.24
C SER A 133 -23.06 -8.84 -17.09
N LEU A 134 -24.14 -9.10 -16.36
CA LEU A 134 -24.51 -8.41 -15.13
C LEU A 134 -24.40 -9.40 -13.96
N ILE A 135 -23.41 -9.20 -13.10
CA ILE A 135 -23.32 -9.91 -11.81
C ILE A 135 -24.13 -9.13 -10.80
N ASN A 136 -25.25 -9.68 -10.32
CA ASN A 136 -26.14 -9.04 -9.36
C ASN A 136 -26.01 -9.74 -8.01
N LEU A 137 -25.79 -8.97 -6.95
CA LEU A 137 -25.77 -9.43 -5.56
C LEU A 137 -27.09 -9.08 -4.90
N TRP A 138 -27.77 -10.10 -4.35
CA TRP A 138 -29.08 -9.94 -3.72
C TRP A 138 -29.21 -10.77 -2.44
N ALA A 139 -30.31 -10.57 -1.70
CA ALA A 139 -30.71 -11.44 -0.60
C ALA A 139 -32.24 -11.51 -0.51
N SER A 140 -32.76 -12.64 -0.01
CA SER A 140 -34.22 -12.89 0.05
C SER A 140 -34.99 -11.89 0.92
N TRP A 141 -34.34 -11.35 1.96
CA TRP A 141 -34.90 -10.37 2.89
C TRP A 141 -34.80 -8.91 2.39
N CYS A 142 -34.11 -8.67 1.28
CA CYS A 142 -33.89 -7.34 0.72
C CYS A 142 -35.03 -6.96 -0.23
N GLY A 143 -36.00 -6.16 0.25
CA GLY A 143 -37.14 -5.70 -0.55
C GLY A 143 -36.77 -5.07 -1.91
N PRO A 144 -35.81 -4.12 -1.98
CA PRO A 144 -35.35 -3.56 -3.25
C PRO A 144 -34.75 -4.61 -4.20
N CYS A 145 -34.05 -5.62 -3.67
CA CYS A 145 -33.49 -6.70 -4.48
C CYS A 145 -34.59 -7.54 -5.14
N VAL A 146 -35.63 -7.90 -4.39
CA VAL A 146 -36.78 -8.66 -4.92
C VAL A 146 -37.52 -7.86 -6.00
N ALA A 147 -37.69 -6.55 -5.79
CA ALA A 147 -38.30 -5.66 -6.76
C ALA A 147 -37.47 -5.57 -8.06
N GLU A 148 -36.15 -5.42 -7.95
CA GLU A 148 -35.22 -5.38 -9.09
C GLU A 148 -35.24 -6.68 -9.90
N LEU A 149 -35.12 -7.85 -9.25
CA LEU A 149 -35.18 -9.14 -9.94
C LEU A 149 -36.54 -9.38 -10.63
N SER A 150 -37.63 -8.91 -10.01
CA SER A 150 -38.97 -8.98 -10.59
C SER A 150 -39.09 -8.09 -11.84
N GLU A 151 -38.45 -6.92 -11.83
CA GLU A 151 -38.38 -6.02 -12.97
C GLU A 151 -37.55 -6.63 -14.12
N PHE A 152 -36.37 -7.18 -13.82
CA PHE A 152 -35.55 -7.89 -14.81
C PHE A 152 -36.29 -9.05 -15.44
N LYS A 153 -37.08 -9.81 -14.66
CA LYS A 153 -37.95 -10.86 -15.19
C LYS A 153 -39.00 -10.31 -16.14
N LYS A 154 -39.71 -9.25 -15.73
CA LYS A 154 -40.80 -8.64 -16.50
C LYS A 154 -40.33 -8.16 -17.87
N TYR A 155 -39.13 -7.61 -17.94
CA TYR A 155 -38.55 -7.04 -19.16
C TYR A 155 -37.43 -7.91 -19.76
N TYR A 156 -37.38 -9.20 -19.41
CA TYR A 156 -36.29 -10.09 -19.79
C TYR A 156 -36.11 -10.20 -21.31
N SER A 157 -37.18 -10.22 -22.10
CA SER A 157 -37.08 -10.26 -23.57
C SER A 157 -36.36 -9.04 -24.15
N GLN A 158 -36.50 -7.86 -23.53
CA GLN A 158 -35.78 -6.65 -23.96
C GLN A 158 -34.30 -6.74 -23.58
N ILE A 159 -34.00 -7.24 -22.37
CA ILE A 159 -32.63 -7.48 -21.91
C ILE A 159 -31.94 -8.51 -22.82
N GLN A 160 -32.61 -9.61 -23.14
CA GLN A 160 -32.11 -10.67 -24.00
C GLN A 160 -31.84 -10.20 -25.43
N SER A 161 -32.65 -9.27 -25.96
CA SER A 161 -32.40 -8.65 -27.27
C SER A 161 -31.11 -7.83 -27.35
N LYS A 162 -30.54 -7.49 -26.18
CA LYS A 162 -29.25 -6.82 -26.02
C LYS A 162 -28.11 -7.80 -25.69
N GLU A 163 -28.38 -9.10 -25.76
CA GLU A 163 -27.43 -10.18 -25.49
C GLU A 163 -26.83 -10.16 -24.07
N LEU A 164 -27.45 -9.44 -23.13
CA LEU A 164 -26.96 -9.36 -21.75
C LEU A 164 -27.27 -10.66 -21.00
N GLN A 165 -26.24 -11.25 -20.41
CA GLN A 165 -26.39 -12.35 -19.45
C GLN A 165 -26.58 -11.79 -18.04
N ILE A 166 -27.60 -12.25 -17.31
CA ILE A 166 -27.77 -11.92 -15.89
C ILE A 166 -27.36 -13.14 -15.06
N ILE A 167 -26.49 -12.90 -14.08
CA ILE A 167 -26.07 -13.86 -13.06
C ILE A 167 -26.42 -13.26 -11.70
N ALA A 168 -27.57 -13.67 -11.14
CA ALA A 168 -28.07 -13.16 -9.87
C ALA A 168 -27.67 -14.09 -8.71
N LEU A 169 -26.74 -13.63 -7.90
CA LEU A 169 -26.11 -14.37 -6.83
C LEU A 169 -26.61 -13.90 -5.47
N THR A 170 -27.23 -14.81 -4.70
CA THR A 170 -27.57 -14.49 -3.32
C THR A 170 -26.30 -14.48 -2.47
N THR A 171 -26.19 -13.50 -1.57
CA THR A 171 -25.12 -13.42 -0.57
C THR A 171 -25.47 -14.17 0.72
N GLU A 172 -26.56 -14.94 0.74
CA GLU A 172 -26.93 -15.84 1.83
C GLU A 172 -26.05 -17.11 1.73
N PHE A 173 -24.88 -17.13 2.39
CA PHE A 173 -23.83 -18.16 2.23
C PHE A 173 -23.98 -19.35 3.18
N ILE A 174 -23.49 -20.56 2.83
CA ILE A 174 -23.31 -21.71 3.74
C ILE A 174 -22.04 -21.52 4.59
N THR A 175 -22.13 -21.48 5.94
CA THR A 175 -20.94 -21.43 6.81
C THR A 175 -20.52 -22.83 7.25
N GLU A 176 -19.22 -23.12 7.24
CA GLU A 176 -18.62 -24.35 7.78
C GLU A 176 -18.79 -24.52 9.32
N ASN A 177 -19.21 -23.47 10.04
CA ASN A 177 -19.28 -23.44 11.51
C ASN A 177 -20.70 -23.58 12.12
N ASP A 178 -21.63 -24.30 11.48
CA ASP A 178 -22.94 -24.69 12.04
C ASP A 178 -23.91 -23.56 12.51
N SER A 179 -23.57 -22.28 12.36
CA SER A 179 -24.56 -21.19 12.47
C SER A 179 -25.36 -21.13 11.17
N LYS A 180 -26.48 -21.87 11.12
CA LYS A 180 -27.28 -22.09 9.91
C LYS A 180 -27.58 -20.79 9.14
N PRO A 181 -27.06 -20.68 7.92
CA PRO A 181 -27.61 -19.77 6.93
C PRO A 181 -28.86 -20.39 6.31
N ASP A 182 -29.94 -19.62 6.31
CA ASP A 182 -31.26 -20.06 5.85
C ASP A 182 -31.44 -19.71 4.36
N LEU A 183 -31.08 -20.66 3.50
CA LEU A 183 -31.34 -20.57 2.06
C LEU A 183 -32.80 -20.87 1.69
N GLU A 184 -33.65 -21.29 2.62
CA GLU A 184 -35.01 -21.74 2.28
C GLU A 184 -35.84 -20.60 1.70
N LYS A 185 -35.73 -19.40 2.27
CA LYS A 185 -36.41 -18.21 1.72
C LYS A 185 -35.93 -17.86 0.31
N ALA A 186 -34.62 -17.96 0.05
CA ALA A 186 -34.07 -17.76 -1.28
C ALA A 186 -34.62 -18.82 -2.26
N LYS A 187 -34.58 -20.11 -1.88
CA LYS A 187 -35.11 -21.22 -2.68
C LYS A 187 -36.59 -21.05 -2.99
N GLU A 188 -37.40 -20.70 -2.00
CA GLU A 188 -38.83 -20.43 -2.17
C GLU A 188 -39.08 -19.29 -3.15
N LEU A 189 -38.32 -18.20 -3.02
CA LEU A 189 -38.42 -17.04 -3.89
C LEU A 189 -38.05 -17.38 -5.34
N ILE A 190 -36.96 -18.12 -5.55
CA ILE A 190 -36.54 -18.60 -6.87
C ILE A 190 -37.60 -19.51 -7.48
N LYS A 191 -38.10 -20.51 -6.72
CA LYS A 191 -39.12 -21.45 -7.19
C LYS A 191 -40.43 -20.75 -7.54
N LYS A 192 -40.87 -19.81 -6.71
CA LYS A 192 -42.10 -19.04 -6.92
C LYS A 192 -42.00 -18.16 -8.16
N ASN A 193 -40.87 -17.50 -8.36
CA ASN A 193 -40.72 -16.53 -9.43
C ASN A 193 -40.23 -17.15 -10.75
N ASN A 194 -39.61 -18.32 -10.76
CA ASN A 194 -39.12 -18.99 -11.96
C ASN A 194 -38.37 -18.02 -12.90
N TYR A 195 -37.29 -17.43 -12.39
CA TYR A 195 -36.52 -16.42 -13.12
C TYR A 195 -35.89 -17.01 -14.39
N PRO A 196 -35.95 -16.30 -15.54
CA PRO A 196 -35.47 -16.81 -16.83
C PRO A 196 -33.96 -16.65 -17.03
N PHE A 197 -33.22 -16.23 -16.01
CA PHE A 197 -31.78 -15.97 -16.02
C PHE A 197 -31.05 -16.81 -14.95
N LYS A 198 -29.71 -16.81 -14.99
CA LYS A 198 -28.88 -17.61 -14.08
C LYS A 198 -29.05 -17.08 -12.64
N VAL A 199 -29.32 -18.00 -11.72
CA VAL A 199 -29.47 -17.71 -10.29
C VAL A 199 -28.65 -18.72 -9.49
N GLY A 200 -28.00 -18.26 -8.43
CA GLY A 200 -27.19 -19.14 -7.58
C GLY A 200 -26.79 -18.49 -6.26
N VAL A 201 -25.98 -19.20 -5.50
CA VAL A 201 -25.40 -18.78 -4.22
C VAL A 201 -23.92 -18.50 -4.44
N THR A 202 -23.48 -17.26 -4.18
CA THR A 202 -22.04 -16.95 -4.22
C THR A 202 -21.35 -17.47 -2.97
N ASP A 203 -20.08 -17.84 -3.09
CA ASP A 203 -19.27 -18.24 -1.96
C ASP A 203 -18.57 -17.02 -1.29
N ALA A 204 -17.98 -17.25 -0.12
CA ALA A 204 -17.28 -16.20 0.61
C ALA A 204 -16.05 -15.66 -0.16
N LYS A 205 -15.40 -16.51 -0.97
CA LYS A 205 -14.24 -16.14 -1.77
C LYS A 205 -14.64 -15.14 -2.86
N SER A 206 -15.60 -15.47 -3.70
CA SER A 206 -16.03 -14.64 -4.84
C SER A 206 -16.61 -13.30 -4.37
N LEU A 207 -17.42 -13.30 -3.31
CA LEU A 207 -17.93 -12.06 -2.71
C LEU A 207 -16.80 -11.15 -2.22
N ARG A 208 -15.75 -11.73 -1.63
CA ARG A 208 -14.59 -10.98 -1.16
C ARG A 208 -13.72 -10.48 -2.30
N LEU A 209 -13.56 -11.23 -3.39
CA LEU A 209 -12.88 -10.76 -4.60
C LEU A 209 -13.61 -9.56 -5.23
N LEU A 210 -14.95 -9.61 -5.34
CA LEU A 210 -15.75 -8.47 -5.79
C LEU A 210 -15.64 -7.27 -4.85
N THR A 211 -15.58 -7.51 -3.54
CA THR A 211 -15.38 -6.45 -2.54
C THR A 211 -14.00 -5.82 -2.67
N LEU A 212 -12.94 -6.61 -2.86
CA LEU A 212 -11.58 -6.12 -3.10
C LEU A 212 -11.51 -5.30 -4.39
N LEU A 213 -12.11 -5.79 -5.49
CA LEU A 213 -12.22 -5.06 -6.75
C LEU A 213 -12.88 -3.69 -6.53
N ASN A 214 -14.02 -3.65 -5.81
CA ASN A 214 -14.67 -2.39 -5.45
C ASN A 214 -13.76 -1.48 -4.61
N ASN A 215 -13.15 -2.01 -3.54
CA ASN A 215 -12.36 -1.20 -2.62
C ASN A 215 -11.10 -0.62 -3.28
N GLN A 216 -10.48 -1.36 -4.19
CA GLN A 216 -9.32 -0.88 -4.94
C GLN A 216 -9.66 0.29 -5.87
N LEU A 217 -10.90 0.40 -6.33
CA LEU A 217 -11.38 1.49 -7.17
C LEU A 217 -11.70 2.78 -6.37
N PHE A 218 -11.84 2.70 -5.04
CA PHE A 218 -12.29 3.84 -4.22
C PHE A 218 -11.45 4.05 -2.96
N SER A 219 -10.89 5.24 -2.79
CA SER A 219 -10.13 5.59 -1.57
C SER A 219 -10.96 5.62 -0.27
N ARG A 220 -12.30 5.61 -0.37
CA ARG A 220 -13.21 5.50 0.77
C ARG A 220 -13.97 4.20 0.66
N GLU A 221 -13.48 3.21 1.37
CA GLU A 221 -14.08 1.89 1.43
C GLU A 221 -15.43 1.95 2.17
N ARG A 222 -16.48 1.53 1.48
CA ARG A 222 -17.81 1.35 2.06
C ARG A 222 -18.31 -0.04 1.68
N PRO A 223 -18.88 -0.83 2.62
CA PRO A 223 -19.47 -2.12 2.32
C PRO A 223 -20.43 -2.02 1.13
N LEU A 224 -20.48 -3.06 0.28
CA LEU A 224 -21.42 -3.11 -0.83
C LEU A 224 -22.86 -3.20 -0.28
N PRO A 225 -23.77 -2.26 -0.61
CA PRO A 225 -25.17 -2.37 -0.19
C PRO A 225 -25.86 -3.47 -0.98
N LEU A 226 -27.04 -3.89 -0.54
CA LEU A 226 -27.89 -4.79 -1.31
C LEU A 226 -29.11 -4.02 -1.88
N PRO A 227 -29.44 -4.20 -3.17
CA PRO A 227 -28.67 -4.94 -4.17
C PRO A 227 -27.39 -4.17 -4.56
N SER A 228 -26.41 -4.89 -5.09
CA SER A 228 -25.28 -4.29 -5.82
C SER A 228 -25.08 -5.07 -7.11
N SER A 229 -24.83 -4.37 -8.21
CA SER A 229 -24.63 -5.00 -9.52
C SER A 229 -23.35 -4.54 -10.20
N PHE A 230 -22.70 -5.45 -10.91
CA PHE A 230 -21.46 -5.22 -11.66
C PHE A 230 -21.74 -5.52 -13.13
N LEU A 231 -21.79 -4.49 -13.97
CA LEU A 231 -21.97 -4.64 -15.41
C LEU A 231 -20.62 -4.74 -16.09
N LEU A 232 -20.41 -5.88 -16.74
CA LEU A 232 -19.22 -6.27 -17.47
C LEU A 232 -19.48 -6.11 -18.97
N ASP A 233 -18.47 -5.62 -19.69
CA ASP A 233 -18.51 -5.63 -21.15
C ASP A 233 -18.32 -7.06 -21.70
N LYS A 234 -18.44 -7.21 -23.02
CA LYS A 234 -18.27 -8.52 -23.66
C LYS A 234 -16.91 -9.13 -23.32
N HIS A 235 -15.86 -8.34 -23.14
CA HIS A 235 -14.53 -8.84 -22.81
C HIS A 235 -14.34 -9.18 -21.32
N GLY A 236 -15.41 -9.17 -20.52
CA GLY A 236 -15.36 -9.45 -19.09
C GLY A 236 -14.77 -8.31 -18.25
N ASN A 237 -14.65 -7.10 -18.81
CA ASN A 237 -14.15 -5.95 -18.04
C ASN A 237 -15.31 -5.23 -17.36
N LEU A 238 -15.14 -4.95 -16.07
CA LEU A 238 -16.06 -4.14 -15.29
C LEU A 238 -16.14 -2.73 -15.86
N ALA A 239 -17.34 -2.34 -16.26
CA ALA A 239 -17.62 -1.04 -16.85
C ALA A 239 -18.45 -0.16 -15.92
N ILE A 240 -19.42 -0.72 -15.20
CA ILE A 240 -20.32 0.06 -14.33
C ILE A 240 -20.59 -0.72 -13.03
N ILE A 241 -20.51 -0.02 -11.91
CA ILE A 241 -20.95 -0.51 -10.59
C ILE A 241 -22.23 0.21 -10.19
N TYR A 242 -23.26 -0.57 -9.90
CA TYR A 242 -24.50 -0.08 -9.29
C TYR A 242 -24.47 -0.44 -7.81
N ARG A 243 -24.49 0.57 -6.96
CA ARG A 243 -24.73 0.44 -5.53
C ARG A 243 -26.21 0.74 -5.33
N GLY A 244 -27.03 -0.23 -4.94
CA GLY A 244 -28.48 -0.12 -4.93
C GLY A 244 -29.14 -0.53 -6.27
N PRO A 245 -30.49 -0.45 -6.33
CA PRO A 245 -31.25 -0.99 -7.45
C PRO A 245 -31.06 -0.21 -8.75
N VAL A 246 -31.07 -0.92 -9.89
CA VAL A 246 -31.05 -0.36 -11.24
C VAL A 246 -32.29 -0.78 -12.02
N SER A 247 -33.01 0.20 -12.58
CA SER A 247 -34.15 -0.05 -13.47
C SER A 247 -33.69 -0.66 -14.80
N THR A 248 -34.57 -1.41 -15.47
CA THR A 248 -34.28 -2.02 -16.77
C THR A 248 -34.00 -0.96 -17.85
N ASP A 249 -34.70 0.17 -17.82
CA ASP A 249 -34.48 1.27 -18.76
C ASP A 249 -33.06 1.84 -18.64
N GLN A 250 -32.57 2.02 -17.41
CA GLN A 250 -31.21 2.47 -17.15
C GLN A 250 -30.18 1.41 -17.56
N LEU A 251 -30.42 0.15 -17.22
CA LEU A 251 -29.55 -0.97 -17.61
C LEU A 251 -29.41 -1.06 -19.14
N ILE A 252 -30.51 -0.93 -19.89
CA ILE A 252 -30.47 -0.94 -21.37
C ILE A 252 -29.67 0.23 -21.93
N LYS A 253 -29.80 1.44 -21.36
CA LYS A 253 -28.96 2.60 -21.76
C LYS A 253 -27.48 2.32 -21.52
N ASP A 254 -27.17 1.65 -20.43
CA ASP A 254 -25.81 1.35 -19.98
C ASP A 254 -25.15 0.24 -20.81
N ILE A 255 -25.91 -0.74 -21.28
CA ILE A 255 -25.42 -1.73 -22.26
C ILE A 255 -24.96 -1.02 -23.54
N ASN A 256 -25.69 0.00 -24.02
CA ASN A 256 -25.26 0.74 -25.20
C ASN A 256 -23.96 1.52 -24.95
N LEU A 257 -23.70 1.94 -23.70
CA LEU A 257 -22.46 2.61 -23.31
C LEU A 257 -21.24 1.68 -23.36
N LEU A 258 -21.43 0.36 -23.26
CA LEU A 258 -20.32 -0.61 -23.31
C LEU A 258 -19.54 -0.56 -24.62
N ASN A 259 -20.19 -0.17 -25.72
CA ASN A 259 -19.57 -0.02 -27.05
C ASN A 259 -19.37 1.45 -27.46
N ALA A 260 -19.58 2.41 -26.54
CA ALA A 260 -19.44 3.82 -26.84
C ALA A 260 -17.97 4.25 -26.88
N SER A 261 -17.69 5.39 -27.52
CA SER A 261 -16.33 5.94 -27.58
C SER A 261 -15.81 6.31 -26.19
N PRO A 262 -14.48 6.31 -25.95
CA PRO A 262 -13.91 6.72 -24.67
C PRO A 262 -14.38 8.11 -24.21
N ARG A 263 -14.61 9.02 -25.16
CA ARG A 263 -15.18 10.34 -24.89
C ARG A 263 -16.60 10.27 -24.36
N ALA A 264 -17.47 9.45 -24.98
CA ALA A 264 -18.84 9.28 -24.52
C ALA A 264 -18.90 8.62 -23.13
N VAL A 265 -18.02 7.65 -22.86
CA VAL A 265 -17.88 7.05 -21.52
C VAL A 265 -17.45 8.10 -20.50
N SER A 266 -16.45 8.92 -20.81
CA SER A 266 -15.99 10.01 -19.94
C SER A 266 -17.09 11.04 -19.67
N GLU A 267 -17.79 11.51 -20.71
CA GLU A 267 -18.90 12.45 -20.58
C GLU A 267 -20.07 11.88 -19.73
N ALA A 268 -20.27 10.57 -19.73
CA ALA A 268 -21.26 9.90 -18.88
C ALA A 268 -20.76 9.66 -17.44
N SER A 269 -19.44 9.57 -17.23
CA SER A 269 -18.83 9.23 -15.93
C SER A 269 -18.75 10.42 -14.97
N PHE A 270 -18.60 11.63 -15.52
CA PHE A 270 -18.44 12.84 -14.72
C PHE A 270 -19.72 13.70 -14.72
N PRO A 271 -20.10 14.30 -13.58
CA PRO A 271 -21.26 15.20 -13.51
C PRO A 271 -21.02 16.55 -14.21
N PHE A 272 -19.82 16.77 -14.77
CA PHE A 272 -19.42 17.97 -15.50
C PHE A 272 -18.63 17.58 -16.74
N LYS A 273 -18.69 18.42 -17.78
CA LYS A 273 -17.88 18.22 -19.00
C LYS A 273 -16.41 18.33 -18.64
N SER A 274 -15.65 17.25 -18.84
CA SER A 274 -14.19 17.31 -18.77
C SER A 274 -13.62 18.00 -20.02
N ASN A 275 -12.70 18.94 -19.79
CA ASN A 275 -11.90 19.61 -20.83
C ASN A 275 -10.41 19.24 -20.74
N ASP A 276 -10.02 18.39 -19.79
CA ASP A 276 -8.62 18.25 -19.41
C ASP A 276 -7.82 17.33 -20.35
N GLY A 277 -8.48 16.57 -21.23
CA GLY A 277 -7.80 15.61 -22.11
C GLY A 277 -6.87 14.68 -21.35
N SER A 278 -7.07 14.54 -20.03
CA SER A 278 -6.11 13.92 -19.15
C SER A 278 -6.33 12.41 -19.19
N GLU A 279 -5.24 11.68 -19.39
CA GLU A 279 -5.24 10.26 -19.05
C GLU A 279 -5.42 10.17 -17.53
N LEU A 280 -6.58 9.68 -17.11
CA LEU A 280 -6.86 9.39 -15.70
C LEU A 280 -5.86 8.35 -15.18
N PHE A 281 -5.58 8.38 -13.87
CA PHE A 281 -4.71 7.40 -13.21
C PHE A 281 -5.08 5.98 -13.64
N LYS A 282 -4.12 5.27 -14.25
CA LYS A 282 -4.33 3.88 -14.68
C LYS A 282 -4.04 2.95 -13.50
N ILE A 283 -5.05 2.23 -13.05
CA ILE A 283 -4.91 1.10 -12.13
C ILE A 283 -4.38 -0.08 -12.94
N GLY A 284 -3.21 -0.60 -12.57
CA GLY A 284 -2.52 -1.65 -13.30
C GLY A 284 -2.66 -3.03 -12.65
N PRO A 285 -2.23 -4.11 -13.34
CA PRO A 285 -2.24 -5.46 -12.78
C PRO A 285 -1.51 -5.58 -11.44
N LEU A 286 -0.42 -4.82 -11.25
CA LEU A 286 0.34 -4.84 -9.99
C LEU A 286 -0.43 -4.25 -8.81
N ASP A 287 -1.36 -3.31 -9.04
CA ASP A 287 -2.21 -2.77 -7.98
C ASP A 287 -3.21 -3.82 -7.50
N PHE A 288 -3.78 -4.57 -8.43
CA PHE A 288 -4.64 -5.72 -8.11
C PHE A 288 -3.87 -6.86 -7.45
N ALA A 289 -2.68 -7.18 -7.93
CA ALA A 289 -1.82 -8.20 -7.32
C ALA A 289 -1.57 -7.92 -5.83
N LYS A 290 -1.26 -6.66 -5.48
CA LYS A 290 -1.09 -6.25 -4.07
C LYS A 290 -2.39 -6.36 -3.28
N ALA A 291 -3.52 -5.92 -3.83
CA ALA A 291 -4.81 -6.04 -3.16
C ALA A 291 -5.18 -7.51 -2.88
N TYR A 292 -4.91 -8.41 -3.82
CA TYR A 292 -5.08 -9.84 -3.63
C TYR A 292 -4.13 -10.40 -2.55
N GLN A 293 -2.85 -10.01 -2.56
CA GLN A 293 -1.88 -10.41 -1.54
C GLN A 293 -2.31 -9.96 -0.14
N GLU A 294 -2.74 -8.71 0.02
CA GLU A 294 -3.26 -8.17 1.29
C GLU A 294 -4.54 -8.88 1.73
N GLY A 295 -5.36 -9.32 0.76
CA GLY A 295 -6.53 -10.16 0.99
C GLY A 295 -6.21 -11.62 1.39
N GLY A 296 -4.97 -12.07 1.20
CA GLY A 296 -4.54 -13.47 1.40
C GLY A 296 -4.77 -14.39 0.19
N TYR A 297 -5.08 -13.82 -0.97
CA TYR A 297 -5.35 -14.51 -2.24
C TYR A 297 -4.07 -14.62 -3.06
N PHE A 298 -3.17 -15.49 -2.62
CA PHE A 298 -1.81 -15.55 -3.16
C PHE A 298 -1.78 -16.04 -4.62
N GLU A 299 -2.58 -17.03 -4.99
CA GLU A 299 -2.61 -17.53 -6.37
C GLU A 299 -3.09 -16.45 -7.35
N GLU A 300 -4.17 -15.75 -7.00
CA GLU A 300 -4.72 -14.63 -7.78
C GLU A 300 -3.72 -13.47 -7.87
N ALA A 301 -3.00 -13.18 -6.78
CA ALA A 301 -1.96 -12.16 -6.77
C ALA A 301 -0.81 -12.48 -7.75
N LEU A 302 -0.37 -13.75 -7.81
CA LEU A 302 0.67 -14.19 -8.75
C LEU A 302 0.16 -14.09 -10.18
N LEU A 303 -1.06 -14.55 -10.45
CA LEU A 303 -1.66 -14.52 -11.78
C LEU A 303 -1.75 -13.08 -12.31
N GLU A 304 -2.18 -12.12 -11.49
CA GLU A 304 -2.22 -10.71 -11.88
C GLU A 304 -0.83 -10.13 -12.13
N ALA A 305 0.15 -10.45 -11.28
CA ALA A 305 1.52 -9.96 -11.48
C ALA A 305 2.15 -10.53 -12.77
N GLN A 306 1.86 -11.79 -13.11
CA GLN A 306 2.37 -12.46 -14.31
C GLN A 306 1.87 -11.82 -15.62
N LYS A 307 0.70 -11.16 -15.61
CA LYS A 307 0.21 -10.42 -16.79
C LYS A 307 1.18 -9.33 -17.26
N LEU A 308 1.99 -8.77 -16.36
CA LEU A 308 3.02 -7.79 -16.69
C LEU A 308 4.35 -8.42 -17.12
N THR A 309 4.53 -9.73 -16.96
CA THR A 309 5.79 -10.40 -17.25
C THR A 309 5.81 -11.11 -18.60
N ASN A 310 4.64 -11.40 -19.18
CA ASN A 310 4.51 -12.14 -20.44
C ASN A 310 4.95 -11.31 -21.65
N GLU A 311 5.45 -11.95 -22.70
CA GLU A 311 5.95 -11.26 -23.91
C GLU A 311 4.84 -10.53 -24.69
N GLU A 312 3.59 -11.01 -24.61
CA GLU A 312 2.40 -10.35 -25.18
C GLU A 312 1.99 -9.06 -24.43
N SER A 313 2.65 -8.72 -23.33
CA SER A 313 2.37 -7.51 -22.54
C SER A 313 2.74 -6.19 -23.21
N ASP A 314 3.38 -6.22 -24.37
CA ASP A 314 3.78 -4.99 -25.10
C ASP A 314 2.56 -4.19 -25.62
N GLU A 315 1.37 -4.79 -25.69
CA GLU A 315 0.09 -4.09 -25.92
C GLU A 315 -0.45 -3.37 -24.67
N ILE A 316 0.01 -3.73 -23.48
CA ILE A 316 -0.34 -3.04 -22.23
C ILE A 316 0.51 -1.75 -22.19
N ALA A 317 -0.15 -0.59 -22.16
CA ALA A 317 0.46 0.75 -22.21
C ALA A 317 1.47 1.09 -21.08
N ASP A 318 1.85 0.12 -20.25
CA ASP A 318 2.70 0.24 -19.07
C ASP A 318 3.91 -0.72 -19.09
N SER A 319 4.22 -1.33 -20.24
CA SER A 319 5.25 -2.36 -20.47
C SER A 319 6.71 -1.90 -20.38
N ASN A 320 6.99 -0.77 -19.72
CA ASN A 320 8.38 -0.33 -19.49
C ASN A 320 9.13 -1.38 -18.65
N PRO A 321 10.41 -1.70 -18.97
CA PRO A 321 11.27 -2.59 -18.18
C PRO A 321 11.19 -2.42 -16.67
N ILE A 322 10.97 -1.19 -16.18
CA ILE A 322 10.80 -0.91 -14.75
C ILE A 322 9.55 -1.59 -14.17
N ASN A 323 8.41 -1.57 -14.86
CA ASN A 323 7.18 -2.17 -14.37
C ASN A 323 7.22 -3.70 -14.50
N LYS A 324 7.82 -4.22 -15.58
CA LYS A 324 8.11 -5.66 -15.70
C LYS A 324 9.00 -6.13 -14.54
N ALA A 325 10.03 -5.35 -14.19
CA ALA A 325 10.90 -5.66 -13.06
C ALA A 325 10.17 -5.59 -11.71
N LYS A 326 9.31 -4.59 -11.49
CA LYS A 326 8.46 -4.51 -10.27
C LYS A 326 7.55 -5.73 -10.14
N ALA A 327 6.96 -6.21 -11.24
CA ALA A 327 6.15 -7.42 -11.24
C ALA A 327 6.98 -8.66 -10.87
N TRP A 328 8.18 -8.82 -11.44
CA TRP A 328 9.08 -9.89 -11.05
C TRP A 328 9.55 -9.82 -9.59
N ILE A 329 9.83 -8.62 -9.07
CA ILE A 329 10.14 -8.40 -7.64
C ILE A 329 8.97 -8.82 -6.76
N PHE A 330 7.74 -8.46 -7.15
CA PHE A 330 6.53 -8.84 -6.43
C PHE A 330 6.36 -10.36 -6.39
N ILE A 331 6.46 -11.04 -7.54
CA ILE A 331 6.41 -12.50 -7.65
C ILE A 331 7.48 -13.12 -6.75
N ALA A 332 8.73 -12.64 -6.84
CA ALA A 332 9.84 -13.16 -6.06
C ALA A 332 9.61 -13.03 -4.54
N ALA A 333 9.16 -11.87 -4.08
CA ALA A 333 8.85 -11.63 -2.66
C ALA A 333 7.68 -12.50 -2.18
N GLN A 334 6.70 -12.75 -3.04
CA GLN A 334 5.56 -13.59 -2.72
C GLN A 334 5.95 -15.08 -2.63
N GLU A 335 6.70 -15.60 -3.60
CA GLU A 335 7.24 -16.97 -3.56
C GLU A 335 8.17 -17.17 -2.36
N GLN A 336 9.02 -16.17 -2.07
CA GLN A 336 9.86 -16.13 -0.87
C GLN A 336 9.03 -16.23 0.42
N SER A 337 7.90 -15.53 0.51
CA SER A 337 7.02 -15.58 1.68
C SER A 337 6.38 -16.97 1.89
N GLN A 338 6.14 -17.69 0.80
CA GLN A 338 5.64 -19.06 0.78
C GLN A 338 6.75 -20.12 0.92
N ARG A 339 8.03 -19.70 0.99
CA ARG A 339 9.22 -20.55 1.03
C ARG A 339 9.44 -21.39 -0.23
N ASN A 340 8.88 -20.94 -1.36
CA ASN A 340 9.14 -21.51 -2.67
C ASN A 340 10.44 -20.92 -3.21
N TRP A 341 11.56 -21.40 -2.69
CA TRP A 341 12.87 -20.78 -2.92
C TRP A 341 13.29 -20.83 -4.40
N GLU A 342 13.07 -21.95 -5.09
CA GLU A 342 13.43 -22.09 -6.50
C GLU A 342 12.68 -21.09 -7.41
N PRO A 343 11.32 -21.02 -7.41
CA PRO A 343 10.59 -19.98 -8.14
C PRO A 343 11.03 -18.55 -7.76
N ALA A 344 11.30 -18.30 -6.48
CA ALA A 344 11.77 -16.99 -6.02
C ALA A 344 13.14 -16.61 -6.61
N THR A 345 14.09 -17.56 -6.72
CA THR A 345 15.40 -17.30 -7.36
C THR A 345 15.25 -16.93 -8.83
N VAL A 346 14.39 -17.64 -9.57
CA VAL A 346 14.12 -17.36 -10.99
C VAL A 346 13.52 -15.96 -11.16
N ALA A 347 12.51 -15.61 -10.34
CA ALA A 347 11.87 -14.30 -10.41
C ALA A 347 12.83 -13.16 -10.05
N TYR A 348 13.68 -13.32 -9.02
CA TYR A 348 14.71 -12.34 -8.69
C TYR A 348 15.74 -12.19 -9.83
N GLN A 349 16.14 -13.28 -10.48
CA GLN A 349 17.05 -13.22 -11.63
C GLN A 349 16.44 -12.41 -12.78
N LYS A 350 15.18 -12.67 -13.12
CA LYS A 350 14.45 -11.89 -14.15
C LYS A 350 14.38 -10.40 -13.80
N ALA A 351 14.15 -10.06 -12.53
CA ALA A 351 14.17 -8.68 -12.08
C ALA A 351 15.57 -8.03 -12.21
N ILE A 352 16.64 -8.79 -11.91
CA ILE A 352 18.04 -8.33 -12.05
C ILE A 352 18.40 -8.12 -13.52
N ASP A 353 17.99 -9.02 -14.41
CA ASP A 353 18.24 -8.89 -15.85
C ASP A 353 17.64 -7.59 -16.41
N LEU A 354 16.47 -7.19 -15.92
CA LEU A 354 15.80 -5.94 -16.29
C LEU A 354 16.40 -4.70 -15.61
N LEU A 355 16.88 -4.84 -14.36
CA LEU A 355 17.45 -3.76 -13.55
C LEU A 355 18.83 -4.14 -12.98
N PRO A 356 19.87 -4.27 -13.83
CA PRO A 356 21.16 -4.84 -13.42
C PRO A 356 21.95 -3.97 -12.42
N ASN A 357 21.61 -2.68 -12.34
CA ASN A 357 22.29 -1.68 -11.50
C ASN A 357 21.57 -1.43 -10.16
N GLN A 358 20.83 -2.41 -9.64
CA GLN A 358 20.13 -2.33 -8.36
C GLN A 358 20.81 -3.22 -7.30
N PRO A 359 21.72 -2.70 -6.46
CA PRO A 359 22.45 -3.51 -5.48
C PRO A 359 21.54 -4.13 -4.42
N LEU A 360 20.52 -3.40 -3.96
CA LEU A 360 19.54 -3.91 -2.99
C LEU A 360 18.80 -5.15 -3.51
N LEU A 361 18.49 -5.18 -4.81
CA LEU A 361 17.84 -6.32 -5.46
C LEU A 361 18.76 -7.55 -5.47
N LYS A 362 20.06 -7.35 -5.77
CA LYS A 362 21.07 -8.42 -5.72
C LYS A 362 21.26 -8.97 -4.30
N ILE A 363 21.18 -8.12 -3.27
CA ILE A 363 21.23 -8.57 -1.87
C ILE A 363 20.03 -9.45 -1.54
N GLN A 364 18.81 -9.04 -1.92
CA GLN A 364 17.62 -9.85 -1.68
C GLN A 364 17.69 -11.19 -2.44
N SER A 365 18.15 -11.18 -3.69
CA SER A 365 18.40 -12.39 -4.47
C SER A 365 19.41 -13.32 -3.78
N GLY A 366 20.53 -12.77 -3.27
CA GLY A 366 21.52 -13.53 -2.51
C GLY A 366 20.95 -14.23 -1.28
N VAL A 367 20.04 -13.57 -0.55
CA VAL A 367 19.33 -14.20 0.58
C VAL A 367 18.46 -15.36 0.10
N VAL A 368 17.74 -15.20 -1.00
CA VAL A 368 16.88 -16.26 -1.54
C VAL A 368 17.69 -17.43 -2.09
N LEU A 369 18.78 -17.17 -2.81
CA LEU A 369 19.73 -18.18 -3.28
C LEU A 369 20.32 -18.98 -2.13
N TRP A 370 20.64 -18.31 -1.02
CA TRP A 370 21.10 -19.00 0.20
C TRP A 370 20.04 -19.95 0.75
N MET A 371 18.79 -19.49 0.84
CA MET A 371 17.67 -20.31 1.32
C MET A 371 17.32 -21.47 0.35
N ALA A 372 17.67 -21.33 -0.93
CA ALA A 372 17.60 -22.37 -1.95
C ALA A 372 18.83 -23.31 -1.96
N GLU A 373 19.72 -23.23 -0.96
CA GLU A 373 20.97 -24.01 -0.86
C GLU A 373 22.01 -23.73 -1.97
N LYS A 374 21.81 -22.68 -2.78
CA LYS A 374 22.75 -22.20 -3.81
C LYS A 374 23.78 -21.23 -3.22
N HIS A 375 24.55 -21.73 -2.26
CA HIS A 375 25.43 -20.89 -1.42
C HIS A 375 26.54 -20.20 -2.21
N ASP A 376 27.11 -20.83 -3.23
CA ASP A 376 28.20 -20.25 -4.02
C ASP A 376 27.72 -19.02 -4.83
N GLU A 377 26.56 -19.14 -5.47
CA GLU A 377 25.92 -18.04 -6.20
C GLU A 377 25.55 -16.87 -5.27
N ALA A 378 24.99 -17.19 -4.09
CA ALA A 378 24.68 -16.20 -3.07
C ALA A 378 25.92 -15.43 -2.61
N ASN A 379 27.01 -16.16 -2.30
CA ASN A 379 28.27 -15.55 -1.86
C ASN A 379 28.89 -14.68 -2.97
N ALA A 380 28.84 -15.12 -4.22
CA ALA A 380 29.32 -14.32 -5.36
C ALA A 380 28.54 -13.00 -5.50
N LEU A 381 27.21 -13.03 -5.36
CA LEU A 381 26.39 -11.81 -5.38
C LEU A 381 26.70 -10.87 -4.20
N PHE A 382 26.77 -11.39 -2.97
CA PHE A 382 27.10 -10.57 -1.81
C PHE A 382 28.47 -9.91 -1.95
N LYS A 383 29.47 -10.66 -2.42
CA LYS A 383 30.82 -10.14 -2.66
C LYS A 383 30.82 -9.02 -3.70
N GLY A 384 30.17 -9.23 -4.84
CA GLY A 384 30.09 -8.21 -5.89
C GLY A 384 29.39 -6.93 -5.43
N VAL A 385 28.33 -7.04 -4.62
CA VAL A 385 27.65 -5.88 -4.04
C VAL A 385 28.51 -5.19 -2.98
N ALA A 386 29.22 -5.94 -2.14
CA ALA A 386 30.12 -5.41 -1.12
C ALA A 386 31.30 -4.64 -1.72
N GLU A 387 31.87 -5.13 -2.82
CA GLU A 387 32.96 -4.46 -3.54
C GLU A 387 32.48 -3.14 -4.16
N ALA A 388 31.34 -3.16 -4.86
CA ALA A 388 30.78 -1.99 -5.53
C ALA A 388 30.20 -0.93 -4.57
N GLY A 389 29.78 -1.34 -3.37
CA GLY A 389 29.16 -0.47 -2.36
C GLY A 389 29.98 -0.28 -1.10
N SER A 390 31.30 -0.46 -1.18
CA SER A 390 32.22 -0.45 -0.01
C SER A 390 32.26 0.88 0.76
N ASP A 391 31.88 1.98 0.12
CA ASP A 391 31.79 3.33 0.69
C ASP A 391 30.34 3.78 0.99
N ASN A 392 29.36 2.88 0.81
CA ASN A 392 27.96 3.18 1.02
C ASN A 392 27.42 2.51 2.31
N PRO A 393 27.21 3.27 3.40
CA PRO A 393 26.78 2.70 4.68
C PRO A 393 25.39 2.04 4.62
N VAL A 394 24.52 2.45 3.70
CA VAL A 394 23.20 1.83 3.53
C VAL A 394 23.33 0.44 2.91
N ILE A 395 24.26 0.27 1.95
CA ILE A 395 24.52 -1.03 1.33
C ILE A 395 25.18 -1.98 2.33
N LEU A 396 26.17 -1.50 3.08
CA LEU A 396 26.82 -2.26 4.14
C LEU A 396 25.83 -2.70 5.23
N ASP A 397 24.97 -1.81 5.72
CA ASP A 397 23.92 -2.16 6.68
C ASP A 397 22.94 -3.21 6.11
N THR A 398 22.60 -3.10 4.82
CA THR A 398 21.69 -4.06 4.16
C THR A 398 22.35 -5.43 3.99
N LEU A 399 23.65 -5.48 3.66
CA LEU A 399 24.44 -6.71 3.66
C LEU A 399 24.50 -7.33 5.05
N GLY A 400 24.70 -6.52 6.10
CA GLY A 400 24.65 -6.98 7.49
C GLY A 400 23.32 -7.65 7.83
N LYS A 401 22.19 -7.02 7.45
CA LYS A 401 20.85 -7.59 7.64
C LYS A 401 20.65 -8.89 6.86
N ALA A 402 21.15 -8.96 5.63
CA ALA A 402 21.09 -10.17 4.81
C ALA A 402 21.87 -11.32 5.45
N HIS A 403 23.09 -11.07 5.92
CA HIS A 403 23.91 -12.06 6.63
C HIS A 403 23.24 -12.53 7.93
N GLN A 404 22.65 -11.61 8.69
CA GLN A 404 21.85 -11.94 9.87
C GLN A 404 20.60 -12.79 9.53
N GLN A 405 19.95 -12.54 8.40
CA GLN A 405 18.79 -13.33 7.96
C GLN A 405 19.15 -14.79 7.64
N ILE A 406 20.36 -15.00 7.09
CA ILE A 406 20.88 -16.34 6.76
C ILE A 406 21.66 -17.01 7.91
N GLY A 407 21.68 -16.39 9.10
CA GLY A 407 22.32 -16.94 10.30
C GLY A 407 23.84 -16.75 10.39
N ARG A 408 24.43 -15.93 9.52
CA ARG A 408 25.85 -15.59 9.49
C ARG A 408 26.13 -14.33 10.31
N GLU A 409 26.05 -14.49 11.63
CA GLU A 409 26.09 -13.35 12.56
C GLU A 409 27.45 -12.64 12.59
N GLN A 410 28.56 -13.37 12.44
CA GLN A 410 29.89 -12.77 12.43
C GLN A 410 30.13 -11.88 11.20
N GLU A 411 29.70 -12.32 10.03
CA GLU A 411 29.74 -11.49 8.82
C GLU A 411 28.81 -10.27 8.95
N ALA A 412 27.64 -10.44 9.57
CA ALA A 412 26.74 -9.32 9.85
C ALA A 412 27.42 -8.25 10.72
N ILE A 413 28.08 -8.65 11.81
CA ILE A 413 28.90 -7.78 12.67
C ILE A 413 29.91 -6.99 11.85
N ASN A 414 30.72 -7.68 11.02
CA ASN A 414 31.75 -7.03 10.20
C ASN A 414 31.17 -5.96 9.26
N PHE A 415 29.99 -6.20 8.68
CA PHE A 415 29.35 -5.21 7.80
C PHE A 415 28.77 -4.03 8.58
N TYR A 416 28.17 -4.26 9.75
CA TYR A 416 27.68 -3.18 10.59
C TYR A 416 28.82 -2.29 11.12
N GLU A 417 29.94 -2.88 11.52
CA GLU A 417 31.14 -2.14 11.94
C GLU A 417 31.65 -1.22 10.82
N LYS A 418 31.70 -1.71 9.57
CA LYS A 418 32.04 -0.87 8.41
C LYS A 418 31.03 0.25 8.18
N ALA A 419 29.74 -0.02 8.31
CA ALA A 419 28.71 1.02 8.17
C ALA A 419 28.83 2.11 9.25
N ILE A 420 29.11 1.72 10.50
CA ILE A 420 29.35 2.62 11.63
C ILE A 420 30.63 3.43 11.43
N ALA A 421 31.70 2.83 10.89
CA ALA A 421 32.93 3.56 10.58
C ALA A 421 32.71 4.72 9.59
N LEU A 422 31.75 4.58 8.67
CA LEU A 422 31.38 5.64 7.71
C LEU A 422 30.40 6.67 8.30
N LYS A 423 29.53 6.26 9.23
CA LYS A 423 28.53 7.12 9.88
C LYS A 423 28.39 6.78 11.37
N PRO A 424 29.33 7.24 12.21
CA PRO A 424 29.41 6.84 13.62
C PRO A 424 28.22 7.34 14.45
N GLU A 425 27.58 8.45 14.05
CA GLU A 425 26.44 9.06 14.72
C GLU A 425 25.08 8.43 14.35
N HIS A 426 25.04 7.45 13.44
CA HIS A 426 23.78 6.87 12.99
C HIS A 426 23.37 5.68 13.86
N ALA A 427 22.67 5.95 14.96
CA ALA A 427 22.28 4.94 15.95
C ALA A 427 21.58 3.68 15.41
N PRO A 428 20.74 3.71 14.34
CA PRO A 428 20.19 2.48 13.77
C PRO A 428 21.25 1.42 13.38
N TYR A 429 22.45 1.83 12.95
CA TYR A 429 23.53 0.89 12.63
C TYR A 429 24.12 0.26 13.90
N GLN A 430 24.31 1.06 14.95
CA GLN A 430 24.76 0.58 16.26
C GLN A 430 23.75 -0.38 16.90
N ILE A 431 22.44 -0.11 16.75
CA ILE A 431 21.38 -1.02 17.20
C ILE A 431 21.47 -2.36 16.47
N ASN A 432 21.67 -2.35 15.15
CA ASN A 432 21.80 -3.60 14.39
C ASN A 432 23.06 -4.38 14.79
N LEU A 433 24.18 -3.69 15.05
CA LEU A 433 25.40 -4.30 15.59
C LEU A 433 25.14 -4.97 16.95
N ALA A 434 24.47 -4.28 17.88
CA ALA A 434 24.13 -4.83 19.19
C ALA A 434 23.22 -6.06 19.08
N ILE A 435 22.23 -6.04 18.17
CA ILE A 435 21.38 -7.22 17.89
C ILE A 435 22.22 -8.38 17.35
N ALA A 436 23.16 -8.11 16.45
CA ALA A 436 24.04 -9.14 15.89
C ALA A 436 24.94 -9.76 16.96
N HIS A 437 25.53 -8.95 17.86
CA HIS A 437 26.28 -9.48 19.00
C HIS A 437 25.43 -10.35 19.92
N GLN A 438 24.20 -9.95 20.22
CA GLN A 438 23.28 -10.75 21.01
C GLN A 438 22.99 -12.11 20.33
N ARG A 439 22.80 -12.12 19.01
CA ARG A 439 22.56 -13.34 18.23
C ARG A 439 23.81 -14.20 18.08
N ASN A 440 24.99 -13.59 18.09
CA ASN A 440 26.30 -14.26 18.07
C ASN A 440 26.78 -14.69 19.48
N ASN A 441 25.85 -14.86 20.43
CA ASN A 441 26.16 -15.30 21.81
C ASN A 441 27.16 -14.38 22.55
N ALA A 442 27.17 -13.08 22.22
CA ALA A 442 27.97 -12.04 22.86
C ALA A 442 27.09 -10.93 23.51
N PRO A 443 26.20 -11.28 24.46
CA PRO A 443 25.28 -10.33 25.08
C PRO A 443 25.97 -9.20 25.87
N SER A 444 27.19 -9.41 26.38
CA SER A 444 27.98 -8.36 27.05
C SER A 444 28.32 -7.19 26.13
N GLU A 445 28.70 -7.48 24.88
CA GLU A 445 28.99 -6.46 23.87
C GLU A 445 27.71 -5.72 23.47
N ALA A 446 26.60 -6.43 23.31
CA ALA A 446 25.30 -5.83 23.04
C ALA A 446 24.88 -4.85 24.15
N VAL A 447 25.04 -5.23 25.42
CA VAL A 447 24.74 -4.37 26.59
C VAL A 447 25.60 -3.11 26.58
N LYS A 448 26.90 -3.23 26.28
CA LYS A 448 27.81 -2.09 26.18
C LYS A 448 27.32 -1.10 25.12
N ILE A 449 27.06 -1.57 23.91
CA ILE A 449 26.59 -0.73 22.80
C ILE A 449 25.25 -0.05 23.14
N TYR A 450 24.28 -0.78 23.70
CA TYR A 450 23.01 -0.18 24.09
C TYR A 450 23.16 0.90 25.16
N ARG A 451 24.05 0.70 26.14
CA ARG A 451 24.34 1.73 27.17
C ARG A 451 24.97 2.97 26.54
N GLU A 452 25.86 2.82 25.58
CA GLU A 452 26.47 3.94 24.85
C GLU A 452 25.41 4.73 24.05
N ILE A 453 24.51 4.05 23.32
CA ILE A 453 23.39 4.68 22.61
C ILE A 453 22.51 5.50 23.56
N ILE A 454 22.18 4.94 24.72
CA ILE A 454 21.32 5.59 25.72
C ILE A 454 22.03 6.79 26.38
N ALA A 455 23.33 6.67 26.66
CA ALA A 455 24.13 7.74 27.26
C ALA A 455 24.28 8.96 26.35
N ASN A 456 24.28 8.76 25.03
CA ASN A 456 24.34 9.83 24.03
C ASN A 456 23.01 10.59 23.88
N ASN A 457 22.03 10.39 24.78
CA ASN A 457 20.75 11.11 24.88
C ASN A 457 19.89 11.07 23.60
N GLU A 458 20.05 10.05 22.76
CA GLU A 458 19.13 9.83 21.66
C GLU A 458 17.80 9.25 22.16
N PRO A 459 16.64 9.63 21.57
CA PRO A 459 15.36 9.00 21.84
C PRO A 459 15.29 7.58 21.23
N ALA A 460 16.18 6.67 21.66
CA ALA A 460 16.30 5.31 21.17
C ALA A 460 15.47 4.33 22.02
N LEU A 461 14.14 4.45 21.94
CA LEU A 461 13.21 3.54 22.65
C LEU A 461 13.49 2.06 22.36
N ASN A 462 13.91 1.74 21.13
CA ASN A 462 14.29 0.39 20.74
C ASN A 462 15.53 -0.11 21.48
N ALA A 463 16.56 0.73 21.64
CA ALA A 463 17.78 0.38 22.38
C ALA A 463 17.46 0.15 23.86
N LYS A 464 16.65 1.02 24.48
CA LYS A 464 16.18 0.85 25.87
C LYS A 464 15.40 -0.46 26.04
N ASN A 465 14.49 -0.77 25.13
CA ASN A 465 13.70 -2.00 25.18
C ASN A 465 14.58 -3.25 25.02
N ASN A 466 15.51 -3.25 24.05
CA ASN A 466 16.40 -4.38 23.83
C ASN A 466 17.37 -4.59 25.00
N LEU A 467 17.91 -3.50 25.57
CA LEU A 467 18.71 -3.57 26.78
C LEU A 467 17.91 -4.14 27.95
N ALA A 468 16.71 -3.63 28.20
CA ALA A 468 15.84 -4.14 29.25
C ALA A 468 15.52 -5.64 29.07
N TRP A 469 15.32 -6.08 27.83
CA TRP A 469 15.11 -7.49 27.52
C TRP A 469 16.32 -8.34 27.93
N ILE A 470 17.54 -7.94 27.56
CA ILE A 470 18.77 -8.67 27.92
C ILE A 470 18.93 -8.69 29.44
N LEU A 471 18.85 -7.53 30.09
CA LEU A 471 19.02 -7.40 31.54
C LEU A 471 17.98 -8.18 32.36
N ALA A 472 16.79 -8.45 31.80
CA ALA A 472 15.76 -9.27 32.45
C ALA A 472 15.90 -10.77 32.17
N THR A 473 16.40 -11.16 30.99
CA THR A 473 16.20 -12.53 30.47
C THR A 473 17.47 -13.30 30.18
N ASP A 474 18.65 -12.67 30.19
CA ASP A 474 19.91 -13.35 29.89
C ASP A 474 20.14 -14.53 30.86
N PRO A 475 20.58 -15.71 30.38
CA PRO A 475 20.87 -16.85 31.25
C PRO A 475 22.03 -16.59 32.21
N ASP A 476 22.97 -15.70 31.89
CA ASP A 476 24.06 -15.31 32.77
C ASP A 476 23.62 -14.25 33.79
N GLU A 477 23.68 -14.58 35.07
CA GLU A 477 23.32 -13.68 36.16
C GLU A 477 24.18 -12.42 36.22
N ARG A 478 25.42 -12.49 35.75
CA ARG A 478 26.35 -11.36 35.73
C ARG A 478 25.94 -10.28 34.73
N ILE A 479 25.13 -10.66 33.74
CA ILE A 479 24.60 -9.76 32.71
C ILE A 479 23.25 -9.19 33.15
N ARG A 480 22.47 -9.97 33.91
CA ARG A 480 21.15 -9.53 34.40
C ARG A 480 21.26 -8.36 35.37
N ASP A 481 20.29 -7.47 35.29
CA ASP A 481 20.07 -6.37 36.21
C ASP A 481 18.58 -6.09 36.27
N ALA A 482 17.91 -6.75 37.23
CA ALA A 482 16.46 -6.70 37.39
C ALA A 482 15.96 -5.26 37.51
N LYS A 483 16.62 -4.45 38.33
CA LYS A 483 16.18 -3.09 38.64
C LYS A 483 16.25 -2.20 37.39
N SER A 484 17.39 -2.19 36.72
CA SER A 484 17.57 -1.40 35.49
C SER A 484 16.63 -1.89 34.37
N ALA A 485 16.40 -3.21 34.25
CA ALA A 485 15.46 -3.75 33.28
C ALA A 485 14.04 -3.23 33.50
N LEU A 486 13.58 -3.16 34.75
CA LEU A 486 12.25 -2.66 35.09
C LEU A 486 12.14 -1.15 34.83
N GLU A 487 13.12 -0.36 35.26
CA GLU A 487 13.14 1.10 35.04
C GLU A 487 13.09 1.46 33.55
N LEU A 488 13.94 0.82 32.73
CA LEU A 488 13.99 1.06 31.29
C LEU A 488 12.72 0.63 30.57
N SER A 489 12.20 -0.57 30.88
CA SER A 489 10.99 -1.09 30.22
C SER A 489 9.73 -0.32 30.60
N GLU A 490 9.63 0.18 31.84
CA GLU A 490 8.52 1.04 32.27
C GLU A 490 8.54 2.38 31.53
N GLU A 491 9.71 3.04 31.43
CA GLU A 491 9.86 4.27 30.66
C GLU A 491 9.44 4.10 29.19
N VAL A 492 9.88 3.00 28.55
CA VAL A 492 9.50 2.67 27.17
C VAL A 492 7.99 2.53 27.04
N ASN A 493 7.34 1.78 27.93
CA ASN A 493 5.90 1.55 27.85
C ASN A 493 5.06 2.79 28.18
N GLN A 494 5.53 3.67 29.08
CA GLN A 494 4.91 4.97 29.31
C GLN A 494 4.93 5.82 28.04
N ARG A 495 6.07 5.87 27.33
CA ARG A 495 6.20 6.63 26.09
C ARG A 495 5.42 6.04 24.91
N THR A 496 5.20 4.73 24.88
CA THR A 496 4.41 4.05 23.83
C THR A 496 2.93 3.88 24.19
N GLY A 497 2.50 4.40 25.35
CA GLY A 497 1.11 4.32 25.82
C GLY A 497 0.64 2.90 26.12
N TYR A 498 1.55 1.97 26.40
CA TYR A 498 1.25 0.56 26.71
C TYR A 498 0.39 -0.14 25.63
N THR A 499 0.60 0.20 24.36
CA THR A 499 -0.14 -0.37 23.22
C THR A 499 0.67 -1.42 22.43
N ASN A 500 2.00 -1.33 22.44
CA ASN A 500 2.86 -2.24 21.71
C ASN A 500 3.07 -3.56 22.49
N PHE A 501 2.64 -4.69 21.90
CA PHE A 501 2.77 -5.99 22.58
C PHE A 501 4.23 -6.39 22.84
N ALA A 502 5.19 -5.98 22.00
CA ALA A 502 6.60 -6.36 22.15
C ALA A 502 7.25 -5.63 23.34
N THR A 503 6.91 -4.36 23.57
CA THR A 503 7.40 -3.63 24.75
C THR A 503 6.72 -4.10 26.03
N LEU A 504 5.45 -4.52 25.94
CA LEU A 504 4.73 -5.14 27.06
C LEU A 504 5.31 -6.51 27.44
N ASP A 505 5.71 -7.32 26.46
CA ASP A 505 6.44 -8.58 26.69
C ASP A 505 7.74 -8.34 27.46
N THR A 506 8.54 -7.37 27.03
CA THR A 506 9.75 -6.95 27.75
C THR A 506 9.47 -6.48 29.18
N LEU A 507 8.44 -5.66 29.37
CA LEU A 507 8.06 -5.19 30.71
C LEU A 507 7.59 -6.34 31.61
N ALA A 508 6.81 -7.29 31.08
CA ALA A 508 6.38 -8.45 31.84
C ALA A 508 7.57 -9.31 32.27
N ALA A 509 8.56 -9.51 31.38
CA ALA A 509 9.79 -10.21 31.71
C ALA A 509 10.59 -9.50 32.81
N ALA A 510 10.74 -8.18 32.73
CA ALA A 510 11.42 -7.39 33.77
C ALA A 510 10.68 -7.39 35.11
N GLN A 511 9.34 -7.32 35.10
CA GLN A 511 8.51 -7.45 36.29
C GLN A 511 8.69 -8.83 36.95
N ALA A 512 8.70 -9.90 36.16
CA ALA A 512 8.92 -11.26 36.66
C ALA A 512 10.33 -11.41 37.26
N GLU A 513 11.36 -10.84 36.64
CA GLU A 513 12.73 -10.84 37.17
C GLU A 513 12.85 -10.10 38.51
N ASN A 514 12.02 -9.08 38.75
CA ASN A 514 11.92 -8.40 40.05
C ASN A 514 10.98 -9.11 41.04
N GLY A 515 10.53 -10.33 40.76
CA GLY A 515 9.58 -11.07 41.60
C GLY A 515 8.15 -10.50 41.60
N GLN A 516 7.83 -9.52 40.75
CA GLN A 516 6.51 -8.90 40.63
C GLN A 516 5.57 -9.74 39.73
N PHE A 517 5.46 -11.04 40.02
CA PHE A 517 4.76 -12.02 39.18
C PHE A 517 3.29 -11.68 38.90
N ALA A 518 2.55 -11.16 39.89
CA ALA A 518 1.16 -10.75 39.69
C ALA A 518 1.03 -9.65 38.61
N LYS A 519 1.93 -8.66 38.62
CA LYS A 519 1.98 -7.62 37.58
C LYS A 519 2.45 -8.19 36.24
N ALA A 520 3.47 -9.05 36.26
CA ALA A 520 3.96 -9.70 35.04
C ALA A 520 2.85 -10.45 34.30
N VAL A 521 2.01 -11.20 35.02
CA VAL A 521 0.83 -11.91 34.46
C VAL A 521 -0.20 -10.94 33.88
N MET A 522 -0.47 -9.81 34.54
CA MET A 522 -1.38 -8.79 33.99
C MET A 522 -0.81 -8.16 32.69
N THR A 523 0.48 -7.81 32.71
CA THR A 523 1.16 -7.16 31.58
C THR A 523 1.27 -8.10 30.38
N ILE A 524 1.66 -9.36 30.56
CA ILE A 524 1.77 -10.34 29.47
C ILE A 524 0.40 -10.67 28.86
N ASN A 525 -0.67 -10.73 29.67
CA ASN A 525 -2.03 -10.91 29.14
C ASN A 525 -2.50 -9.71 28.31
N LYS A 526 -2.09 -8.49 28.68
CA LYS A 526 -2.29 -7.30 27.84
C LYS A 526 -1.50 -7.40 26.53
N ALA A 527 -0.27 -7.89 26.57
CA ALA A 527 0.53 -8.16 25.37
C ALA A 527 -0.17 -9.17 24.44
N ILE A 528 -0.68 -10.28 24.98
CA ILE A 528 -1.45 -11.31 24.23
C ILE A 528 -2.69 -10.69 23.57
N LYS A 529 -3.45 -9.88 24.31
CA LYS A 529 -4.64 -9.19 23.77
C LYS A 529 -4.27 -8.28 22.59
N ASN A 530 -3.22 -7.48 22.74
CA ASN A 530 -2.77 -6.56 21.68
C ASN A 530 -2.20 -7.33 20.48
N ALA A 531 -1.43 -8.38 20.69
CA ALA A 531 -0.91 -9.24 19.63
C ALA A 531 -2.03 -9.88 18.81
N ARG A 532 -3.08 -10.38 19.48
CA ARG A 532 -4.28 -10.95 18.83
C ARG A 532 -5.01 -9.92 17.98
N ALA A 533 -5.19 -8.70 18.49
CA ALA A 533 -5.82 -7.61 17.73
C ALA A 533 -5.03 -7.22 16.47
N THR A 534 -3.72 -7.44 16.46
CA THR A 534 -2.83 -7.15 15.32
C THR A 534 -2.56 -8.36 14.39
N GLY A 535 -3.26 -9.49 14.57
CA GLY A 535 -3.14 -10.66 13.68
C GLY A 535 -1.81 -11.43 13.77
N LYS A 536 -0.97 -11.19 14.80
CA LYS A 536 0.35 -11.85 14.93
C LYS A 536 0.28 -13.21 15.61
N LEU A 537 -0.42 -14.15 14.96
CA LEU A 537 -0.73 -15.48 15.52
C LEU A 537 0.53 -16.28 15.93
N LYS A 538 1.60 -16.24 15.13
CA LYS A 538 2.87 -16.95 15.42
C LYS A 538 3.58 -16.49 16.70
N THR A 539 3.25 -15.32 17.21
CA THR A 539 3.85 -14.78 18.45
C THR A 539 3.03 -15.15 19.69
N LEU A 540 1.77 -15.57 19.52
CA LEU A 540 0.87 -15.86 20.64
C LEU A 540 1.37 -17.04 21.48
N ASP A 541 1.84 -18.12 20.85
CA ASP A 541 2.29 -19.33 21.56
C ASP A 541 3.42 -19.00 22.55
N LYS A 542 4.41 -18.21 22.12
CA LYS A 542 5.53 -17.78 22.97
C LYS A 542 5.09 -16.87 24.12
N LEU A 543 4.12 -16.00 23.88
CA LEU A 543 3.59 -15.12 24.94
C LEU A 543 2.76 -15.92 25.96
N GLN A 544 2.02 -16.93 25.50
CA GLN A 544 1.24 -17.82 26.36
C GLN A 544 2.15 -18.71 27.22
N GLU A 545 3.23 -19.24 26.65
CA GLU A 545 4.26 -19.97 27.40
C GLU A 545 4.85 -19.12 28.53
N LYS A 546 5.24 -17.86 28.23
CA LYS A 546 5.71 -16.91 29.25
C LYS A 546 4.64 -16.60 30.29
N ALA A 547 3.38 -16.48 29.90
CA ALA A 547 2.28 -16.26 30.84
C ALA A 547 2.10 -17.42 31.82
N GLN A 548 2.30 -18.67 31.37
CA GLN A 548 2.30 -19.85 32.23
C GLN A 548 3.48 -19.82 33.22
N LEU A 549 4.69 -19.50 32.74
CA LEU A 549 5.88 -19.34 33.59
C LEU A 549 5.67 -18.29 34.69
N TYR A 550 5.15 -17.11 34.33
CA TYR A 550 4.92 -16.05 35.30
C TYR A 550 3.82 -16.43 36.31
N SER A 551 2.82 -17.21 35.89
CA SER A 551 1.77 -17.73 36.76
C SER A 551 2.31 -18.76 37.76
N SER A 552 3.31 -19.55 37.37
CA SER A 552 4.03 -20.47 38.25
C SER A 552 5.18 -19.82 39.04
N LYS A 553 5.24 -18.47 39.08
CA LYS A 553 6.28 -17.68 39.77
C LYS A 553 7.70 -17.99 39.29
N SER A 554 7.87 -18.30 38.01
CA SER A 554 9.16 -18.55 37.37
C SER A 554 9.47 -17.44 36.36
N PRO A 555 10.64 -16.77 36.43
CA PRO A 555 11.02 -15.79 35.43
C PRO A 555 11.44 -16.48 34.11
N TYR A 556 11.32 -15.76 33.00
CA TYR A 556 11.73 -16.27 31.69
C TYR A 556 13.24 -16.10 31.50
N ARG A 557 13.88 -17.07 30.84
CA ARG A 557 15.29 -17.00 30.42
C ARG A 557 15.38 -17.24 28.92
N SER A 558 16.17 -16.43 28.22
CA SER A 558 16.45 -16.67 26.82
C SER A 558 17.38 -17.88 26.66
N ASN A 559 17.04 -18.79 25.74
CA ASN A 559 17.88 -19.96 25.48
C ASN A 559 19.28 -19.53 24.99
N LYS A 560 20.33 -20.17 25.51
CA LYS A 560 21.63 -20.20 24.82
C LYS A 560 21.43 -21.02 23.55
N LYS A 561 21.49 -20.38 22.38
CA LYS A 561 21.51 -21.09 21.12
C LYS A 561 22.90 -21.65 20.85
#